data_AF-A0A1J4KFZ3-F1
#
_entry.id   AF-A0A1J4KFZ3-F1
#
_cell.length_a   1.000
_cell.length_b   1.000
_cell.length_c   1.000
_cell.angle_alpha   90.00
_cell.angle_beta   90.00
_cell.angle_gamma   90.00
#
_symmetry.space_group_name_H-M   'P 1'
#
loop_
_entity.id
_entity.type
_entity.pdbx_description
1 polymer ?
#
loop_
_entity_poly.entity_id
_entity_poly.type
_entity_poly.pdbx_seq_one_letter_code
_entity_poly.pdbx_strand_id
1 'polypeptide(L)'
;MKNHMLIFFLLCLCLSDPIFVSVNALNNNVCSWYTPCNFERAKSEIKNYDFIRIMDKEISKPHDLEKLRNLFTFAMSKNCIVCGERTIINGSQYRPVGLALIYANGVDEAKIKNFVFTEFKSTILCAKSSIKISFSHCEFHKNHVSDSLGLITSSHGTLKIRKCQIWNNLIHDSYFIGVFTSQFYIKNTEIANNFIFSEAQCFVYSVNSLTEYHNASFSRMVSLENPLLKFDFRSYFSGISSNFALNNVREIMICDGVCNFEFVGMNIRNNQGVLFTATSPNPKLSIQFGKISHNNAGNKPLFDMKNGQFVTTNPTRFIGNTALCFVDFHNSQSLFDISNAKFTRNTFSSHLLTTNTFSSVRLINSFFVSNFAPNGLFISDFTSYEIDNTVFLNNFGQVLNCQKCGGFIYASTFEGNSKPPIDVDTTPEGKLLIFSSQFFSTPIHEGEAMIHINGTHIIGFTRFSVPETEAIAKHNLCYLCEYNQRQKGLYHRKTIMISTIGSFFVIALLIILLFHSCFKK
;
A
#
# COMPACT_ATOMS: atom_id res chain seq x y z
N MET A 1 11.75 -33.16 6.25
CA MET A 1 12.05 -33.13 4.79
C MET A 1 12.60 -31.80 4.26
N LYS A 2 12.05 -30.61 4.61
CA LYS A 2 12.52 -29.31 4.05
C LYS A 2 14.00 -28.94 4.34
N ASN A 3 14.55 -29.29 5.50
CA ASN A 3 15.94 -28.96 5.82
C ASN A 3 16.97 -29.85 5.10
N HIS A 4 16.63 -31.12 4.81
CA HIS A 4 17.52 -32.00 4.06
C HIS A 4 17.62 -31.61 2.58
N MET A 5 16.54 -31.07 1.99
CA MET A 5 16.56 -30.60 0.60
C MET A 5 17.38 -29.32 0.43
N LEU A 6 17.37 -28.41 1.42
CA LEU A 6 18.20 -27.20 1.42
C LEU A 6 19.69 -27.52 1.57
N ILE A 7 20.04 -28.46 2.47
CA ILE A 7 21.41 -28.92 2.68
C ILE A 7 21.93 -29.66 1.44
N PHE A 8 21.10 -30.51 0.82
CA PHE A 8 21.42 -31.19 -0.44
C PHE A 8 21.63 -30.21 -1.59
N PHE A 9 20.77 -29.20 -1.73
CA PHE A 9 20.91 -28.15 -2.76
C PHE A 9 22.18 -27.30 -2.57
N LEU A 10 22.51 -26.94 -1.32
CA LEU A 10 23.76 -26.23 -1.00
C LEU A 10 25.01 -27.09 -1.25
N LEU A 11 24.96 -28.38 -0.93
CA LEU A 11 26.05 -29.33 -1.20
C LEU A 11 26.25 -29.56 -2.70
N CYS A 12 25.18 -29.71 -3.48
CA CYS A 12 25.26 -29.85 -4.95
C CYS A 12 25.81 -28.58 -5.62
N LEU A 13 25.50 -27.39 -5.13
CA LEU A 13 26.05 -26.14 -5.67
C LEU A 13 27.54 -25.93 -5.33
N CYS A 14 28.03 -26.50 -4.24
CA CYS A 14 29.45 -26.45 -3.89
C CYS A 14 30.30 -27.54 -4.58
N LEU A 15 29.65 -28.58 -5.13
CA LEU A 15 30.33 -29.77 -5.69
C LEU A 15 30.12 -29.95 -7.20
N SER A 16 29.23 -29.19 -7.84
CA SER A 16 29.07 -29.22 -9.30
C SER A 16 29.88 -28.12 -9.96
N ASP A 17 30.79 -28.52 -10.86
CA ASP A 17 31.49 -27.57 -11.71
C ASP A 17 30.49 -26.89 -12.66
N PRO A 18 30.62 -25.56 -12.92
CA PRO A 18 29.75 -24.88 -13.86
C PRO A 18 29.89 -25.49 -15.25
N ILE A 19 28.77 -25.65 -15.96
CA ILE A 19 28.76 -25.99 -17.39
C ILE A 19 28.86 -24.69 -18.18
N PHE A 20 29.97 -24.48 -18.88
CA PHE A 20 30.21 -23.27 -19.69
C PHE A 20 29.76 -23.47 -21.13
N VAL A 21 28.95 -22.55 -21.65
CA VAL A 21 28.32 -22.68 -22.96
C VAL A 21 28.40 -21.40 -23.78
N SER A 22 28.46 -21.54 -25.10
CA SER A 22 28.31 -20.42 -26.06
C SER A 22 27.63 -20.91 -27.34
N VAL A 23 26.79 -20.07 -27.95
CA VAL A 23 25.95 -20.47 -29.10
C VAL A 23 26.77 -20.93 -30.31
N ASN A 24 27.94 -20.32 -30.52
CA ASN A 24 28.84 -20.57 -31.65
C ASN A 24 30.09 -21.39 -31.24
N ALA A 25 30.09 -22.00 -30.05
CA ALA A 25 31.18 -22.86 -29.62
C ALA A 25 31.23 -24.19 -30.40
N LEU A 26 32.35 -24.91 -30.23
CA LEU A 26 32.51 -26.24 -30.81
C LEU A 26 31.78 -27.30 -29.99
N ASN A 27 31.59 -28.47 -30.61
CA ASN A 27 31.06 -29.65 -29.95
C ASN A 27 32.16 -30.32 -29.10
N ASN A 28 32.51 -29.71 -27.98
CA ASN A 28 33.58 -30.16 -27.09
C ASN A 28 33.07 -31.25 -26.13
N ASN A 29 33.92 -32.23 -25.80
CA ASN A 29 33.56 -33.27 -24.82
C ASN A 29 33.55 -32.74 -23.38
N VAL A 30 34.25 -31.63 -23.11
CA VAL A 30 34.34 -30.99 -21.79
C VAL A 30 33.95 -29.52 -21.91
N CYS A 31 32.90 -29.13 -21.18
CA CYS A 31 32.32 -27.79 -21.22
C CYS A 31 32.95 -26.88 -20.15
N SER A 32 34.13 -26.35 -20.45
CA SER A 32 34.91 -25.53 -19.51
C SER A 32 34.90 -24.05 -19.91
N TRP A 33 35.38 -23.18 -19.02
CA TRP A 33 35.56 -21.75 -19.31
C TRP A 33 36.43 -21.50 -20.57
N TYR A 34 37.50 -22.27 -20.75
CA TYR A 34 38.44 -22.11 -21.86
C TYR A 34 37.97 -22.82 -23.14
N THR A 35 37.13 -23.84 -23.00
CA THR A 35 36.53 -24.61 -24.10
C THR A 35 35.02 -24.74 -23.87
N PRO A 36 34.23 -23.67 -24.06
CA PRO A 36 32.78 -23.75 -23.87
C PRO A 36 32.19 -24.76 -24.87
N CYS A 37 31.06 -25.35 -24.50
CA CYS A 37 30.29 -26.20 -25.40
C CYS A 37 29.23 -25.41 -26.15
N ASN A 38 28.86 -25.86 -27.35
CA ASN A 38 27.61 -25.39 -27.94
C ASN A 38 26.38 -25.88 -27.16
N PHE A 39 25.23 -25.24 -27.40
CA PHE A 39 24.01 -25.51 -26.65
C PHE A 39 23.48 -26.94 -26.80
N GLU A 40 23.64 -27.57 -27.96
CA GLU A 40 23.20 -28.95 -28.15
C GLU A 40 24.07 -29.95 -27.38
N ARG A 41 25.39 -29.76 -27.38
CA ARG A 41 26.30 -30.58 -26.57
C ARG A 41 26.09 -30.37 -25.08
N ALA A 42 25.88 -29.13 -24.66
CA ALA A 42 25.61 -28.83 -23.26
C ALA A 42 24.35 -29.55 -22.75
N LYS A 43 23.29 -29.63 -23.57
CA LYS A 43 22.06 -30.36 -23.20
C LYS A 43 22.30 -31.84 -22.87
N SER A 44 23.28 -32.51 -23.51
CA SER A 44 23.60 -33.90 -23.15
C SER A 44 24.38 -34.05 -21.84
N GLU A 45 25.01 -32.98 -21.36
CA GLU A 45 25.81 -32.98 -20.12
C GLU A 45 25.02 -32.47 -18.90
N ILE A 46 23.99 -31.64 -19.13
CA ILE A 46 23.18 -31.02 -18.06
C ILE A 46 22.40 -32.08 -17.25
N LYS A 47 22.61 -32.05 -15.93
CA LYS A 47 21.94 -32.83 -14.91
C LYS A 47 21.03 -31.95 -14.06
N ASN A 48 20.27 -32.59 -13.18
CA ASN A 48 19.37 -31.87 -12.28
C ASN A 48 20.17 -30.94 -11.35
N TYR A 49 19.71 -29.69 -11.23
CA TYR A 49 20.27 -28.66 -10.36
C TYR A 49 21.66 -28.13 -10.75
N ASP A 50 22.10 -28.38 -11.99
CA ASP A 50 23.36 -27.85 -12.48
C ASP A 50 23.37 -26.33 -12.59
N PHE A 51 24.59 -25.77 -12.56
CA PHE A 51 24.84 -24.36 -12.79
C PHE A 51 25.42 -24.15 -14.20
N ILE A 52 24.69 -23.43 -15.04
CA ILE A 52 25.02 -23.22 -16.45
C ILE A 52 25.46 -21.76 -16.64
N ARG A 53 26.63 -21.54 -17.24
CA ARG A 53 27.15 -20.21 -17.59
C ARG A 53 27.15 -19.98 -19.09
N ILE A 54 26.38 -18.99 -19.55
CA ILE A 54 26.36 -18.54 -20.94
C ILE A 54 27.44 -17.47 -21.11
N MET A 55 28.42 -17.75 -21.97
CA MET A 55 29.59 -16.93 -22.23
C MET A 55 29.38 -15.91 -23.36
N ASP A 56 28.28 -16.02 -24.10
CA ASP A 56 27.98 -15.07 -25.18
C ASP A 56 27.74 -13.65 -24.63
N LYS A 57 28.28 -12.65 -25.32
CA LYS A 57 27.99 -11.24 -25.01
C LYS A 57 26.60 -10.83 -25.50
N GLU A 58 26.22 -11.31 -26.68
CA GLU A 58 24.94 -11.02 -27.32
C GLU A 58 24.43 -12.23 -28.10
N ILE A 59 23.12 -12.50 -28.01
CA ILE A 59 22.40 -13.49 -28.81
C ILE A 59 21.19 -12.78 -29.42
N SER A 60 21.23 -12.55 -30.74
CA SER A 60 20.24 -11.75 -31.47
C SER A 60 19.73 -12.39 -32.76
N LYS A 61 20.44 -13.37 -33.32
CA LYS A 61 20.03 -14.02 -34.58
C LYS A 61 18.85 -14.98 -34.34
N PRO A 62 17.88 -15.09 -35.27
CA PRO A 62 16.67 -15.90 -35.07
C PRO A 62 16.95 -17.35 -34.70
N HIS A 63 17.88 -17.98 -35.42
CA HIS A 63 18.28 -19.38 -35.18
C HIS A 63 19.02 -19.57 -33.85
N ASP A 64 19.80 -18.58 -33.42
CA ASP A 64 20.53 -18.63 -32.15
C ASP A 64 19.59 -18.46 -30.96
N LEU A 65 18.58 -17.58 -31.10
CA LEU A 65 17.50 -17.42 -30.14
C LEU A 65 16.66 -18.69 -29.98
N GLU A 66 16.45 -19.44 -31.07
CA GLU A 66 15.75 -20.72 -31.04
C GLU A 66 16.55 -21.80 -30.30
N LYS A 67 17.86 -21.90 -30.55
CA LYS A 67 18.76 -22.76 -29.78
C LYS A 67 18.77 -22.38 -28.30
N LEU A 68 18.81 -21.08 -28.01
CA LEU A 68 18.78 -20.56 -26.65
C LEU A 68 17.47 -20.93 -25.94
N ARG A 69 16.32 -20.79 -26.62
CA ARG A 69 15.01 -21.22 -26.11
C ARG A 69 15.01 -22.70 -25.72
N ASN A 70 15.55 -23.55 -26.60
CA ASN A 70 15.63 -24.99 -26.37
C ASN A 70 16.53 -25.31 -25.17
N LEU A 71 17.68 -24.62 -25.04
CA LEU A 71 18.55 -24.75 -23.87
C LEU A 71 17.85 -24.32 -22.59
N PHE A 72 17.23 -23.13 -22.57
CA PHE A 72 16.52 -22.63 -21.39
C PHE A 72 15.41 -23.59 -20.96
N THR A 73 14.56 -24.01 -21.88
CA THR A 73 13.44 -24.91 -21.58
C THR A 73 13.93 -26.24 -20.99
N PHE A 74 15.01 -26.80 -21.53
CA PHE A 74 15.64 -28.01 -21.00
C PHE A 74 16.27 -27.77 -19.61
N ALA A 75 17.03 -26.70 -19.44
CA ALA A 75 17.64 -26.34 -18.16
C ALA A 75 16.60 -26.10 -17.07
N MET A 76 15.47 -25.45 -17.39
CA MET A 76 14.38 -25.22 -16.44
C MET A 76 13.73 -26.55 -16.01
N SER A 77 13.50 -27.50 -16.92
CA SER A 77 12.96 -28.83 -16.56
C SER A 77 13.92 -29.66 -15.70
N LYS A 78 15.21 -29.29 -15.67
CA LYS A 78 16.25 -29.85 -14.82
C LYS A 78 16.51 -29.01 -13.55
N ASN A 79 15.63 -28.05 -13.21
CA ASN A 79 15.79 -27.22 -12.01
C ASN A 79 17.14 -26.47 -11.95
N CYS A 80 17.71 -26.13 -13.11
CA CYS A 80 19.04 -25.55 -13.19
C CYS A 80 19.03 -24.05 -12.87
N ILE A 81 20.23 -23.55 -12.53
CA ILE A 81 20.51 -22.12 -12.47
C ILE A 81 21.25 -21.73 -13.75
N VAL A 82 20.64 -20.87 -14.56
CA VAL A 82 21.26 -20.35 -15.79
C VAL A 82 21.72 -18.91 -15.55
N CYS A 83 22.99 -18.63 -15.81
CA CYS A 83 23.64 -17.35 -15.56
C CYS A 83 24.34 -16.84 -16.82
N GLY A 84 24.12 -15.59 -17.19
CA GLY A 84 24.93 -14.88 -18.16
C GLY A 84 26.05 -14.08 -17.48
N GLU A 85 26.90 -13.47 -18.29
CA GLU A 85 27.87 -12.44 -17.86
C GLU A 85 27.41 -11.06 -18.33
N ARG A 86 26.15 -10.72 -17.98
CA ARG A 86 25.42 -9.57 -18.54
C ARG A 86 25.15 -9.75 -20.05
N THR A 87 24.90 -11.00 -20.44
CA THR A 87 24.56 -11.40 -21.80
C THR A 87 23.30 -10.68 -22.28
N ILE A 88 23.37 -10.03 -23.43
CA ILE A 88 22.25 -9.37 -24.10
C ILE A 88 21.50 -10.40 -24.92
N ILE A 89 20.22 -10.57 -24.66
CA ILE A 89 19.31 -11.36 -25.48
C ILE A 89 18.41 -10.36 -26.19
N ASN A 90 18.66 -10.16 -27.49
CA ASN A 90 17.89 -9.23 -28.31
C ASN A 90 16.77 -10.01 -29.04
N GLY A 91 15.53 -9.70 -28.68
CA GLY A 91 14.32 -10.35 -29.20
C GLY A 91 13.74 -9.72 -30.46
N SER A 92 14.37 -8.72 -31.09
CA SER A 92 13.83 -7.98 -32.24
C SER A 92 13.42 -8.87 -33.42
N GLN A 93 14.17 -9.97 -33.61
CA GLN A 93 13.91 -10.97 -34.66
C GLN A 93 13.39 -12.30 -34.09
N TYR A 94 13.09 -12.36 -32.79
CA TYR A 94 12.54 -13.57 -32.19
C TYR A 94 11.11 -13.79 -32.68
N ARG A 95 10.87 -14.95 -33.29
CA ARG A 95 9.53 -15.40 -33.67
C ARG A 95 9.13 -16.52 -32.71
N PRO A 96 8.08 -16.33 -31.91
CA PRO A 96 7.67 -17.36 -30.96
C PRO A 96 7.20 -18.60 -31.73
N VAL A 97 7.91 -19.72 -31.57
CA VAL A 97 7.46 -21.05 -32.06
C VAL A 97 6.79 -21.85 -30.92
N GLY A 98 6.40 -21.17 -29.84
CA GLY A 98 5.79 -21.73 -28.64
C GLY A 98 5.25 -20.63 -27.72
N LEU A 99 5.04 -20.96 -26.45
CA LEU A 99 4.43 -20.02 -25.49
C LEU A 99 5.34 -18.86 -25.06
N ALA A 100 6.66 -19.08 -25.04
CA ALA A 100 7.66 -18.11 -24.56
C ALA A 100 9.09 -18.49 -24.98
N LEU A 101 10.03 -17.54 -24.83
CA LEU A 101 11.47 -17.83 -24.90
C LEU A 101 11.92 -18.82 -23.79
N ILE A 102 11.32 -18.70 -22.61
CA ILE A 102 11.59 -19.54 -21.46
C ILE A 102 10.27 -20.17 -21.05
N TYR A 103 10.14 -21.47 -21.32
CA TYR A 103 9.00 -22.24 -20.85
C TYR A 103 9.42 -23.13 -19.70
N ALA A 104 8.73 -23.00 -18.58
CA ALA A 104 8.99 -23.78 -17.38
C ALA A 104 7.68 -24.41 -16.90
N ASN A 105 7.64 -25.74 -16.85
CA ASN A 105 6.46 -26.50 -16.47
C ASN A 105 6.84 -27.64 -15.51
N GLY A 106 6.18 -27.74 -14.36
CA GLY A 106 6.48 -28.78 -13.37
C GLY A 106 7.87 -28.65 -12.74
N VAL A 107 8.37 -27.42 -12.59
CA VAL A 107 9.72 -27.12 -12.09
C VAL A 107 9.69 -26.93 -10.57
N ASP A 108 10.62 -27.52 -9.84
CA ASP A 108 10.76 -27.31 -8.40
C ASP A 108 11.38 -25.94 -8.11
N GLU A 109 12.67 -25.77 -8.43
CA GLU A 109 13.35 -24.49 -8.27
C GLU A 109 14.28 -24.23 -9.45
N ALA A 110 14.06 -23.12 -10.15
CA ALA A 110 14.98 -22.68 -11.20
C ALA A 110 15.25 -21.17 -11.13
N LYS A 111 16.39 -20.77 -11.70
CA LYS A 111 16.84 -19.38 -11.61
C LYS A 111 17.53 -18.92 -12.88
N ILE A 112 17.22 -17.68 -13.27
CA ILE A 112 17.84 -16.97 -14.38
C ILE A 112 18.53 -15.73 -13.80
N LYS A 113 19.81 -15.53 -14.15
CA LYS A 113 20.63 -14.49 -13.54
C LYS A 113 21.49 -13.76 -14.57
N ASN A 114 21.70 -12.45 -14.39
CA ASN A 114 22.67 -11.64 -15.14
C ASN A 114 22.42 -11.61 -16.66
N PHE A 115 21.16 -11.42 -17.07
CA PHE A 115 20.78 -11.26 -18.48
C PHE A 115 20.12 -9.90 -18.73
N VAL A 116 20.30 -9.37 -19.94
CA VAL A 116 19.59 -8.20 -20.44
C VAL A 116 18.63 -8.65 -21.53
N PHE A 117 17.32 -8.50 -21.31
CA PHE A 117 16.29 -8.83 -22.29
C PHE A 117 15.76 -7.55 -22.94
N THR A 118 15.91 -7.44 -24.26
CA THR A 118 15.56 -6.22 -25.00
C THR A 118 14.85 -6.51 -26.31
N GLU A 119 14.03 -5.57 -26.77
CA GLU A 119 13.35 -5.60 -28.08
C GLU A 119 12.44 -6.80 -28.31
N PHE A 120 12.01 -7.49 -27.25
CA PHE A 120 11.02 -8.56 -27.37
C PHE A 120 9.64 -8.01 -27.72
N LYS A 121 8.98 -8.70 -28.65
CA LYS A 121 7.56 -8.50 -28.97
C LYS A 121 6.63 -9.58 -28.43
N SER A 122 7.21 -10.61 -27.80
CA SER A 122 6.50 -11.79 -27.30
C SER A 122 6.88 -12.09 -25.84
N THR A 123 6.17 -13.04 -25.24
CA THR A 123 6.46 -13.57 -23.90
C THR A 123 7.91 -14.04 -23.75
N ILE A 124 8.61 -13.56 -22.72
CA ILE A 124 9.94 -14.03 -22.33
C ILE A 124 9.82 -15.23 -21.41
N LEU A 125 8.97 -15.17 -20.38
CA LEU A 125 8.77 -16.27 -19.43
C LEU A 125 7.31 -16.71 -19.39
N CYS A 126 7.09 -18.01 -19.56
CA CYS A 126 5.85 -18.67 -19.19
C CYS A 126 6.13 -19.81 -18.20
N ALA A 127 5.74 -19.59 -16.94
CA ALA A 127 5.89 -20.53 -15.85
C ALA A 127 4.54 -21.13 -15.46
N LYS A 128 4.43 -22.47 -15.50
CA LYS A 128 3.22 -23.20 -15.11
C LYS A 128 3.55 -24.27 -14.08
N SER A 129 2.71 -24.40 -13.04
CA SER A 129 2.81 -25.48 -12.04
C SER A 129 4.22 -25.64 -11.48
N SER A 130 4.92 -24.52 -11.25
CA SER A 130 6.32 -24.49 -10.84
C SER A 130 6.40 -24.05 -9.38
N ILE A 131 7.04 -24.82 -8.51
CA ILE A 131 7.14 -24.46 -7.09
C ILE A 131 7.81 -23.09 -6.94
N LYS A 132 8.93 -22.84 -7.67
CA LYS A 132 9.64 -21.57 -7.63
C LYS A 132 10.50 -21.27 -8.86
N ILE A 133 10.31 -20.10 -9.46
CA ILE A 133 11.18 -19.54 -10.50
C ILE A 133 11.62 -18.14 -10.10
N SER A 134 12.87 -17.79 -10.43
CA SER A 134 13.37 -16.46 -10.11
C SER A 134 14.26 -15.83 -11.17
N PHE A 135 14.07 -14.52 -11.36
CA PHE A 135 15.01 -13.63 -12.03
C PHE A 135 15.87 -12.92 -10.99
N SER A 136 17.17 -12.77 -11.26
CA SER A 136 18.07 -12.04 -10.36
C SER A 136 19.12 -11.25 -11.12
N HIS A 137 19.26 -9.95 -10.84
CA HIS A 137 20.20 -9.08 -11.57
C HIS A 137 19.96 -9.11 -13.09
N CYS A 138 18.69 -9.11 -13.49
CA CYS A 138 18.31 -9.04 -14.90
C CYS A 138 17.79 -7.64 -15.24
N GLU A 139 17.95 -7.26 -16.50
CA GLU A 139 17.41 -6.02 -17.05
C GLU A 139 16.35 -6.36 -18.11
N PHE A 140 15.23 -5.65 -18.10
CA PHE A 140 14.18 -5.75 -19.12
C PHE A 140 13.90 -4.35 -19.66
N HIS A 141 14.32 -4.09 -20.90
CA HIS A 141 14.14 -2.75 -21.46
C HIS A 141 13.81 -2.74 -22.95
N LYS A 142 13.14 -1.68 -23.41
CA LYS A 142 12.76 -1.51 -24.82
C LYS A 142 11.98 -2.70 -25.39
N ASN A 143 11.27 -3.45 -24.55
CA ASN A 143 10.37 -4.50 -25.01
C ASN A 143 9.03 -3.87 -25.40
N HIS A 144 8.41 -4.38 -26.45
CA HIS A 144 7.11 -3.93 -26.94
C HIS A 144 6.15 -5.11 -26.97
N VAL A 145 5.47 -5.35 -25.86
CA VAL A 145 4.56 -6.49 -25.72
C VAL A 145 3.21 -6.12 -26.32
N SER A 146 2.79 -6.85 -27.35
CA SER A 146 1.44 -6.75 -27.94
C SER A 146 0.83 -8.14 -28.07
N ASP A 147 -0.47 -8.28 -27.78
CA ASP A 147 -1.28 -9.47 -28.07
C ASP A 147 -0.70 -10.79 -27.54
N SER A 148 0.00 -10.74 -26.41
CA SER A 148 0.65 -11.89 -25.79
C SER A 148 0.05 -12.22 -24.43
N LEU A 149 0.44 -13.37 -23.88
CA LEU A 149 0.09 -13.74 -22.51
C LEU A 149 0.71 -12.80 -21.47
N GLY A 150 1.61 -11.89 -21.86
CA GLY A 150 2.38 -10.97 -21.03
C GLY A 150 3.88 -11.20 -21.19
N LEU A 151 4.74 -10.23 -20.82
CA LEU A 151 6.19 -10.45 -20.94
C LEU A 151 6.66 -11.58 -20.02
N ILE A 152 6.13 -11.60 -18.81
CA ILE A 152 6.42 -12.58 -17.76
C ILE A 152 5.09 -13.10 -17.23
N THR A 153 4.90 -14.41 -17.25
CA THR A 153 3.68 -15.03 -16.75
C THR A 153 3.99 -16.17 -15.81
N SER A 154 3.22 -16.26 -14.72
CA SER A 154 3.33 -17.35 -13.76
C SER A 154 1.94 -17.82 -13.31
N SER A 155 1.75 -19.13 -13.32
CA SER A 155 0.53 -19.79 -12.90
C SER A 155 0.83 -20.98 -11.98
N HIS A 156 0.12 -21.09 -10.86
CA HIS A 156 0.25 -22.16 -9.87
C HIS A 156 1.70 -22.34 -9.37
N GLY A 157 2.26 -21.30 -8.75
CA GLY A 157 3.67 -21.32 -8.36
C GLY A 157 4.17 -20.12 -7.58
N THR A 158 5.50 -20.01 -7.48
CA THR A 158 6.15 -18.82 -6.93
C THR A 158 7.04 -18.14 -7.97
N LEU A 159 6.80 -16.87 -8.28
CA LEU A 159 7.66 -16.04 -9.12
C LEU A 159 8.41 -15.01 -8.26
N LYS A 160 9.73 -14.92 -8.41
CA LYS A 160 10.55 -13.93 -7.69
C LYS A 160 11.40 -13.09 -8.63
N ILE A 161 11.27 -11.76 -8.58
CA ILE A 161 12.09 -10.80 -9.32
C ILE A 161 12.96 -10.04 -8.32
N ARG A 162 14.29 -10.19 -8.41
CA ARG A 162 15.21 -9.64 -7.39
C ARG A 162 16.35 -8.84 -8.00
N LYS A 163 16.59 -7.64 -7.48
CA LYS A 163 17.71 -6.79 -7.94
C LYS A 163 17.68 -6.57 -9.46
N CYS A 164 16.49 -6.43 -10.02
CA CYS A 164 16.31 -6.26 -11.46
C CYS A 164 16.05 -4.78 -11.80
N GLN A 165 16.19 -4.44 -13.08
CA GLN A 165 15.78 -3.15 -13.62
C GLN A 165 14.80 -3.37 -14.77
N ILE A 166 13.65 -2.69 -14.75
CA ILE A 166 12.61 -2.80 -15.77
C ILE A 166 12.27 -1.39 -16.26
N TRP A 167 12.68 -1.04 -17.48
CA TRP A 167 12.53 0.33 -17.95
C TRP A 167 12.31 0.51 -19.45
N ASN A 168 11.66 1.60 -19.85
CA ASN A 168 11.37 1.93 -21.26
C ASN A 168 10.67 0.78 -22.01
N ASN A 169 9.77 0.05 -21.35
CA ASN A 169 8.94 -0.95 -22.03
C ASN A 169 7.60 -0.34 -22.44
N LEU A 170 7.10 -0.83 -23.57
CA LEU A 170 5.81 -0.50 -24.14
C LEU A 170 4.90 -1.73 -24.02
N ILE A 171 3.72 -1.55 -23.43
CA ILE A 171 2.75 -2.62 -23.22
C ILE A 171 1.47 -2.20 -23.93
N HIS A 172 1.03 -3.03 -24.87
CA HIS A 172 -0.15 -2.83 -25.69
C HIS A 172 -1.02 -4.09 -25.62
N ASP A 173 -2.30 -3.95 -25.29
CA ASP A 173 -3.28 -5.07 -25.19
C ASP A 173 -2.78 -6.36 -24.50
N SER A 174 -1.92 -6.18 -23.50
CA SER A 174 -1.35 -7.24 -22.67
C SER A 174 -0.90 -6.66 -21.33
N TYR A 175 -0.30 -7.45 -20.45
CA TYR A 175 0.31 -6.98 -19.20
C TYR A 175 1.80 -7.31 -19.17
N PHE A 176 2.60 -6.55 -18.42
CA PHE A 176 4.03 -6.86 -18.30
C PHE A 176 4.24 -8.13 -17.49
N ILE A 177 3.54 -8.24 -16.35
CA ILE A 177 3.58 -9.39 -15.46
C ILE A 177 2.16 -9.90 -15.19
N GLY A 178 1.91 -11.17 -15.50
CA GLY A 178 0.67 -11.88 -15.15
C GLY A 178 0.92 -12.96 -14.10
N VAL A 179 0.14 -12.93 -13.03
CA VAL A 179 0.26 -13.83 -11.88
C VAL A 179 -1.09 -14.45 -11.57
N PHE A 180 -1.20 -15.77 -11.69
CA PHE A 180 -2.47 -16.50 -11.55
C PHE A 180 -2.34 -17.62 -10.52
N THR A 181 -3.13 -17.58 -9.45
CA THR A 181 -3.09 -18.59 -8.36
C THR A 181 -1.66 -18.83 -7.88
N SER A 182 -0.90 -17.76 -7.65
CA SER A 182 0.55 -17.81 -7.43
C SER A 182 1.02 -16.86 -6.33
N GLN A 183 2.24 -17.08 -5.85
CA GLN A 183 2.95 -16.12 -5.01
C GLN A 183 3.90 -15.29 -5.87
N PHE A 184 3.85 -13.97 -5.73
CA PHE A 184 4.69 -13.06 -6.50
C PHE A 184 5.50 -12.14 -5.60
N TYR A 185 6.82 -12.15 -5.77
CA TYR A 185 7.74 -11.39 -4.95
C TYR A 185 8.62 -10.48 -5.80
N ILE A 186 8.59 -9.17 -5.53
CA ILE A 186 9.55 -8.21 -6.08
C ILE A 186 10.45 -7.71 -4.95
N LYS A 187 11.78 -7.79 -5.12
CA LYS A 187 12.73 -7.32 -4.10
C LYS A 187 13.87 -6.50 -4.69
N ASN A 188 14.11 -5.30 -4.15
CA ASN A 188 15.21 -4.42 -4.55
C ASN A 188 15.22 -4.14 -6.07
N THR A 189 14.06 -3.93 -6.66
CA THR A 189 13.88 -3.82 -8.12
C THR A 189 13.38 -2.42 -8.48
N GLU A 190 13.98 -1.83 -9.51
CA GLU A 190 13.58 -0.54 -10.06
C GLU A 190 12.76 -0.74 -11.33
N ILE A 191 11.60 -0.09 -11.37
CA ILE A 191 10.64 -0.14 -12.47
C ILE A 191 10.35 1.30 -12.87
N ALA A 192 10.81 1.72 -14.04
CA ALA A 192 10.75 3.12 -14.43
C ALA A 192 10.43 3.36 -15.91
N ASN A 193 9.74 4.44 -16.24
CA ASN A 193 9.52 4.86 -17.63
C ASN A 193 8.82 3.80 -18.52
N ASN A 194 7.87 3.05 -17.98
CA ASN A 194 7.12 2.09 -18.79
C ASN A 194 5.76 2.69 -19.15
N PHE A 195 5.29 2.38 -20.35
CA PHE A 195 4.08 2.94 -20.94
C PHE A 195 3.08 1.82 -21.22
N ILE A 196 1.85 1.99 -20.77
CA ILE A 196 0.75 1.05 -20.96
C ILE A 196 -0.31 1.77 -21.80
N PHE A 197 -0.54 1.26 -23.01
CA PHE A 197 -1.54 1.74 -23.96
C PHE A 197 -2.51 0.60 -24.25
N SER A 198 -3.58 0.52 -23.47
CA SER A 198 -4.68 -0.42 -23.70
C SER A 198 -5.85 0.02 -22.84
N GLU A 199 -7.07 -0.28 -23.28
CA GLU A 199 -8.31 -0.02 -22.54
C GLU A 199 -8.61 -1.10 -21.48
N ALA A 200 -7.96 -2.26 -21.53
CA ALA A 200 -8.33 -3.40 -20.66
C ALA A 200 -7.20 -3.93 -19.75
N GLN A 201 -6.00 -3.33 -19.78
CA GLN A 201 -4.80 -3.98 -19.25
C GLN A 201 -3.96 -3.11 -18.32
N CYS A 202 -3.12 -3.75 -17.50
CA CYS A 202 -2.31 -3.13 -16.45
C CYS A 202 -0.85 -3.59 -16.52
N PHE A 203 0.04 -2.99 -15.72
CA PHE A 203 1.43 -3.43 -15.66
C PHE A 203 1.57 -4.80 -14.98
N VAL A 204 0.93 -4.96 -13.82
CA VAL A 204 0.87 -6.24 -13.10
C VAL A 204 -0.59 -6.62 -12.93
N TYR A 205 -0.93 -7.78 -13.47
CA TYR A 205 -2.23 -8.41 -13.26
C TYR A 205 -2.07 -9.62 -12.33
N SER A 206 -2.75 -9.59 -11.18
CA SER A 206 -2.65 -10.59 -10.13
C SER A 206 -4.03 -11.15 -9.78
N VAL A 207 -4.20 -12.46 -9.88
CA VAL A 207 -5.50 -13.13 -9.71
C VAL A 207 -5.35 -14.25 -8.70
N ASN A 208 -6.17 -14.26 -7.64
CA ASN A 208 -6.14 -15.28 -6.58
C ASN A 208 -4.73 -15.51 -6.01
N SER A 209 -3.98 -14.43 -5.75
CA SER A 209 -2.54 -14.48 -5.57
C SER A 209 -2.06 -13.69 -4.35
N LEU A 210 -0.90 -14.08 -3.82
CA LEU A 210 -0.20 -13.35 -2.76
C LEU A 210 0.95 -12.57 -3.38
N THR A 211 0.90 -11.24 -3.29
CA THR A 211 1.90 -10.35 -3.88
C THR A 211 2.63 -9.57 -2.80
N GLU A 212 3.95 -9.60 -2.81
CA GLU A 212 4.79 -8.86 -1.85
C GLU A 212 5.89 -8.07 -2.56
N TYR A 213 5.94 -6.77 -2.30
CA TYR A 213 6.96 -5.85 -2.80
C TYR A 213 7.84 -5.39 -1.64
N HIS A 214 9.14 -5.66 -1.72
CA HIS A 214 10.10 -5.27 -0.71
C HIS A 214 11.20 -4.39 -1.32
N ASN A 215 11.22 -3.10 -0.94
CA ASN A 215 12.14 -2.13 -1.51
C ASN A 215 12.07 -2.10 -3.06
N ALA A 216 10.84 -2.07 -3.59
CA ALA A 216 10.59 -1.90 -5.01
C ALA A 216 10.29 -0.42 -5.30
N SER A 217 10.72 0.09 -6.45
CA SER A 217 10.42 1.46 -6.87
C SER A 217 9.70 1.46 -8.21
N PHE A 218 8.52 2.07 -8.27
CA PHE A 218 7.74 2.31 -9.49
C PHE A 218 7.75 3.82 -9.75
N SER A 219 8.33 4.25 -10.87
CA SER A 219 8.41 5.67 -11.19
C SER A 219 8.20 6.01 -12.65
N ARG A 220 7.59 7.18 -12.91
CA ARG A 220 7.34 7.65 -14.29
C ARG A 220 6.62 6.59 -15.14
N MET A 221 5.72 5.84 -14.52
CA MET A 221 4.83 4.92 -15.23
C MET A 221 3.69 5.73 -15.86
N VAL A 222 3.29 5.38 -17.09
CA VAL A 222 2.18 6.04 -17.80
C VAL A 222 1.11 5.01 -18.16
N SER A 223 -0.11 5.21 -17.67
CA SER A 223 -1.29 4.36 -17.92
C SER A 223 -2.58 5.16 -17.75
N LEU A 224 -2.96 5.92 -18.78
CA LEU A 224 -4.01 6.96 -18.64
C LEU A 224 -5.42 6.39 -18.49
N GLU A 225 -5.67 5.19 -19.01
CA GLU A 225 -7.01 4.59 -19.06
C GLU A 225 -7.20 3.45 -18.07
N ASN A 226 -6.10 2.95 -17.50
CA ASN A 226 -6.06 1.72 -16.72
C ASN A 226 -5.21 1.81 -15.46
N PRO A 227 -5.47 0.92 -14.47
CA PRO A 227 -4.68 0.83 -13.26
C PRO A 227 -3.26 0.36 -13.58
N LEU A 228 -2.29 0.82 -12.79
CA LEU A 228 -0.94 0.28 -12.85
C LEU A 228 -0.90 -1.18 -12.37
N LEU A 229 -1.59 -1.49 -11.26
CA LEU A 229 -1.65 -2.80 -10.66
C LEU A 229 -3.11 -3.22 -10.47
N LYS A 230 -3.49 -4.41 -10.94
CA LYS A 230 -4.84 -4.95 -10.82
C LYS A 230 -4.83 -6.27 -10.05
N PHE A 231 -5.70 -6.37 -9.05
CA PHE A 231 -5.84 -7.52 -8.15
C PHE A 231 -7.26 -8.06 -8.15
N ASP A 232 -7.47 -9.27 -8.67
CA ASP A 232 -8.82 -9.86 -8.77
C ASP A 232 -9.00 -11.06 -7.82
N PHE A 233 -10.26 -11.26 -7.42
CA PHE A 233 -10.75 -12.30 -6.51
C PHE A 233 -10.08 -12.26 -5.12
N ARG A 234 -9.51 -13.38 -4.65
CA ARG A 234 -8.90 -13.50 -3.31
C ARG A 234 -7.42 -13.17 -3.41
N SER A 235 -7.11 -11.87 -3.40
CA SER A 235 -5.73 -11.40 -3.56
C SER A 235 -5.24 -10.67 -2.30
N TYR A 236 -3.99 -10.92 -1.94
CA TYR A 236 -3.32 -10.30 -0.80
C TYR A 236 -2.13 -9.50 -1.30
N PHE A 237 -1.95 -8.29 -0.78
CA PHE A 237 -0.84 -7.43 -1.13
C PHE A 237 -0.13 -6.89 0.10
N SER A 238 1.20 -7.00 0.11
CA SER A 238 2.06 -6.34 1.09
C SER A 238 3.15 -5.51 0.39
N GLY A 239 3.21 -4.22 0.70
CA GLY A 239 4.24 -3.31 0.22
C GLY A 239 5.12 -2.84 1.37
N ILE A 240 6.38 -3.26 1.38
CA ILE A 240 7.35 -3.00 2.44
C ILE A 240 8.46 -2.10 1.90
N SER A 241 8.64 -0.92 2.51
CA SER A 241 9.67 0.07 2.16
C SER A 241 9.74 0.37 0.66
N SER A 242 8.60 0.34 -0.04
CA SER A 242 8.52 0.51 -1.48
C SER A 242 8.03 1.91 -1.85
N ASN A 243 8.34 2.35 -3.07
CA ASN A 243 8.12 3.72 -3.51
C ASN A 243 7.29 3.76 -4.81
N PHE A 244 6.27 4.61 -4.85
CA PHE A 244 5.51 4.96 -6.06
C PHE A 244 5.65 6.46 -6.28
N ALA A 245 6.39 6.87 -7.32
CA ALA A 245 6.70 8.29 -7.53
C ALA A 245 6.55 8.75 -8.97
N LEU A 246 5.95 9.92 -9.19
CA LEU A 246 5.87 10.56 -10.51
C LEU A 246 5.12 9.71 -11.54
N ASN A 247 4.19 8.85 -11.12
CA ASN A 247 3.39 8.06 -12.05
C ASN A 247 2.21 8.89 -12.56
N ASN A 248 1.90 8.76 -13.85
CA ASN A 248 0.71 9.36 -14.47
C ASN A 248 -0.23 8.24 -14.89
N VAL A 249 -1.11 7.85 -13.98
CA VAL A 249 -1.96 6.66 -14.14
C VAL A 249 -3.40 7.00 -13.79
N ARG A 250 -4.35 6.20 -14.25
CA ARG A 250 -5.75 6.34 -13.82
C ARG A 250 -5.91 5.96 -12.34
N GLU A 251 -5.38 4.80 -11.99
CA GLU A 251 -5.28 4.29 -10.62
C GLU A 251 -3.89 3.65 -10.40
N ILE A 252 -3.27 3.78 -9.23
CA ILE A 252 -2.05 3.01 -8.92
C ILE A 252 -2.41 1.54 -8.66
N MET A 253 -3.46 1.31 -7.88
CA MET A 253 -3.93 -0.04 -7.55
C MET A 253 -5.45 -0.09 -7.66
N ILE A 254 -5.95 -1.15 -8.30
CA ILE A 254 -7.35 -1.53 -8.21
C ILE A 254 -7.45 -2.96 -7.66
N CYS A 255 -8.42 -3.19 -6.79
CA CYS A 255 -8.83 -4.53 -6.37
C CYS A 255 -10.31 -4.76 -6.69
N ASP A 256 -10.58 -5.91 -7.29
CA ASP A 256 -11.92 -6.45 -7.50
C ASP A 256 -12.05 -7.84 -6.85
N GLY A 257 -12.34 -7.88 -5.55
CA GLY A 257 -12.54 -9.10 -4.77
C GLY A 257 -12.21 -8.98 -3.27
N VAL A 258 -12.17 -10.10 -2.53
CA VAL A 258 -11.80 -10.06 -1.11
C VAL A 258 -10.30 -9.78 -1.00
N CYS A 259 -9.94 -8.54 -0.65
CA CYS A 259 -8.55 -8.13 -0.59
C CYS A 259 -8.12 -7.55 0.75
N ASN A 260 -6.89 -7.91 1.14
CA ASN A 260 -6.18 -7.31 2.25
C ASN A 260 -4.88 -6.68 1.73
N PHE A 261 -4.75 -5.37 1.94
CA PHE A 261 -3.61 -4.56 1.55
C PHE A 261 -2.90 -4.03 2.78
N GLU A 262 -1.59 -4.24 2.84
CA GLU A 262 -0.73 -3.75 3.91
C GLU A 262 0.43 -2.94 3.34
N PHE A 263 0.53 -1.68 3.74
CA PHE A 263 1.56 -0.75 3.32
C PHE A 263 2.44 -0.42 4.52
N VAL A 264 3.67 -0.95 4.57
CA VAL A 264 4.63 -0.73 5.66
C VAL A 264 5.83 0.07 5.15
N GLY A 265 6.02 1.29 5.64
CA GLY A 265 7.13 2.15 5.21
C GLY A 265 7.02 2.62 3.76
N MET A 266 5.80 2.65 3.20
CA MET A 266 5.56 3.04 1.81
C MET A 266 5.74 4.55 1.61
N ASN A 267 6.37 4.93 0.49
CA ASN A 267 6.49 6.32 0.06
C ASN A 267 5.74 6.53 -1.27
N ILE A 268 4.59 7.19 -1.23
CA ILE A 268 3.73 7.41 -2.40
C ILE A 268 3.65 8.90 -2.66
N ARG A 269 4.32 9.39 -3.72
CA ARG A 269 4.47 10.83 -3.94
C ARG A 269 4.37 11.30 -5.38
N ASN A 270 3.86 12.51 -5.58
CA ASN A 270 3.84 13.16 -6.89
C ASN A 270 3.16 12.33 -7.99
N ASN A 271 2.21 11.45 -7.64
CA ASN A 271 1.47 10.67 -8.63
C ASN A 271 0.23 11.45 -9.07
N GLN A 272 -0.19 11.24 -10.33
CA GLN A 272 -1.51 11.61 -10.82
C GLN A 272 -2.41 10.36 -10.79
N GLY A 273 -3.69 10.55 -10.51
CA GLY A 273 -4.70 9.50 -10.43
C GLY A 273 -5.03 9.07 -9.00
N VAL A 274 -5.97 8.13 -8.89
CA VAL A 274 -6.39 7.54 -7.61
C VAL A 274 -5.29 6.61 -7.11
N LEU A 275 -5.00 6.60 -5.81
CA LEU A 275 -3.95 5.73 -5.26
C LEU A 275 -4.43 4.30 -5.10
N PHE A 276 -5.70 4.12 -4.72
CA PHE A 276 -6.27 2.81 -4.47
C PHE A 276 -7.78 2.84 -4.71
N THR A 277 -8.27 1.85 -5.45
CA THR A 277 -9.69 1.61 -5.67
C THR A 277 -10.05 0.18 -5.27
N ALA A 278 -11.13 0.01 -4.51
CA ALA A 278 -11.69 -1.30 -4.19
C ALA A 278 -13.18 -1.37 -4.55
N THR A 279 -13.52 -2.21 -5.52
CA THR A 279 -14.89 -2.34 -6.09
C THR A 279 -15.73 -3.43 -5.42
N SER A 280 -15.11 -4.25 -4.58
CA SER A 280 -15.69 -5.34 -3.83
C SER A 280 -16.01 -4.94 -2.39
N PRO A 281 -16.95 -5.63 -1.71
CA PRO A 281 -17.24 -5.35 -0.31
C PRO A 281 -16.15 -5.87 0.64
N ASN A 282 -16.01 -5.19 1.77
CA ASN A 282 -15.11 -5.46 2.88
C ASN A 282 -13.59 -5.47 2.55
N PRO A 283 -13.07 -4.54 1.71
CA PRO A 283 -11.64 -4.41 1.53
C PRO A 283 -10.98 -3.93 2.83
N LYS A 284 -9.76 -4.37 3.08
CA LYS A 284 -8.93 -3.83 4.17
C LYS A 284 -7.67 -3.21 3.60
N LEU A 285 -7.44 -1.94 3.93
CA LEU A 285 -6.20 -1.23 3.66
C LEU A 285 -5.60 -0.77 4.99
N SER A 286 -4.39 -1.24 5.30
CA SER A 286 -3.62 -0.82 6.47
C SER A 286 -2.35 -0.11 6.04
N ILE A 287 -2.07 1.05 6.64
CA ILE A 287 -0.87 1.85 6.37
C ILE A 287 -0.09 2.06 7.66
N GLN A 288 1.21 1.75 7.63
CA GLN A 288 2.12 1.85 8.76
C GLN A 288 3.41 2.53 8.34
N PHE A 289 3.89 3.48 9.14
CA PHE A 289 5.13 4.23 8.85
C PHE A 289 5.15 4.88 7.46
N GLY A 290 3.98 5.16 6.89
CA GLY A 290 3.82 5.59 5.50
C GLY A 290 4.00 7.09 5.31
N LYS A 291 4.43 7.49 4.12
CA LYS A 291 4.44 8.88 3.66
C LYS A 291 3.72 8.99 2.32
N ILE A 292 2.57 9.67 2.32
CA ILE A 292 1.75 9.91 1.13
C ILE A 292 1.70 11.41 0.89
N SER A 293 2.37 11.90 -0.16
CA SER A 293 2.54 13.34 -0.34
C SER A 293 2.47 13.86 -1.76
N HIS A 294 1.81 14.99 -1.96
CA HIS A 294 1.72 15.71 -3.24
C HIS A 294 1.16 14.85 -4.38
N ASN A 295 0.27 13.91 -4.06
CA ASN A 295 -0.48 13.18 -5.10
C ASN A 295 -1.70 14.00 -5.52
N ASN A 296 -2.13 13.84 -6.77
CA ASN A 296 -3.26 14.55 -7.33
C ASN A 296 -4.23 13.59 -8.04
N ALA A 297 -5.41 13.38 -7.45
CA ALA A 297 -6.47 12.58 -8.05
C ALA A 297 -7.49 13.41 -8.85
N GLY A 298 -7.28 14.73 -8.98
CA GLY A 298 -8.22 15.64 -9.66
C GLY A 298 -9.60 15.61 -9.00
N ASN A 299 -10.64 15.35 -9.80
CA ASN A 299 -12.03 15.27 -9.33
C ASN A 299 -12.44 13.88 -8.84
N LYS A 300 -11.48 13.00 -8.54
CA LYS A 300 -11.71 11.67 -7.96
C LYS A 300 -11.21 11.63 -6.51
N PRO A 301 -11.72 10.71 -5.67
CA PRO A 301 -11.15 10.46 -4.35
C PRO A 301 -9.69 9.99 -4.45
N LEU A 302 -8.91 10.23 -3.39
CA LEU A 302 -7.54 9.70 -3.32
C LEU A 302 -7.54 8.18 -3.04
N PHE A 303 -8.49 7.72 -2.23
CA PHE A 303 -8.82 6.34 -1.94
C PHE A 303 -10.32 6.12 -2.17
N ASP A 304 -10.66 5.22 -3.09
CA ASP A 304 -12.03 4.85 -3.44
C ASP A 304 -12.31 3.46 -2.88
N MET A 305 -13.23 3.33 -1.92
CA MET A 305 -13.48 2.06 -1.25
C MET A 305 -14.96 1.76 -1.14
N LYS A 306 -15.41 0.65 -1.73
CA LYS A 306 -16.77 0.14 -1.50
C LYS A 306 -16.84 -0.53 -0.12
N ASN A 307 -17.09 0.28 0.91
CA ASN A 307 -17.06 -0.05 2.35
C ASN A 307 -15.74 -0.67 2.83
N GLY A 308 -15.73 -1.30 4.00
CA GLY A 308 -14.55 -1.99 4.54
C GLY A 308 -13.74 -1.16 5.55
N GLN A 309 -12.42 -1.33 5.56
CA GLN A 309 -11.56 -0.79 6.62
C GLN A 309 -10.38 -0.02 6.03
N PHE A 310 -10.28 1.27 6.37
CA PHE A 310 -9.09 2.07 6.16
C PHE A 310 -8.44 2.33 7.52
N VAL A 311 -7.23 1.79 7.72
CA VAL A 311 -6.55 1.80 9.01
C VAL A 311 -5.16 2.39 8.87
N THR A 312 -4.80 3.33 9.73
CA THR A 312 -3.41 3.75 9.92
C THR A 312 -2.96 3.44 11.32
N THR A 313 -1.86 2.71 11.45
CA THR A 313 -1.18 2.50 12.73
C THR A 313 0.24 3.00 12.64
N ASN A 314 0.82 3.42 13.76
CA ASN A 314 2.14 4.02 13.83
C ASN A 314 2.27 5.35 13.04
N PRO A 315 3.36 6.13 13.24
CA PRO A 315 3.51 7.44 12.63
C PRO A 315 3.37 7.45 11.09
N THR A 316 2.24 7.96 10.60
CA THR A 316 1.94 8.04 9.15
C THR A 316 1.65 9.48 8.76
N ARG A 317 2.08 9.90 7.55
CA ARG A 317 2.03 11.31 7.11
C ARG A 317 1.33 11.46 5.76
N PHE A 318 0.30 12.29 5.73
CA PHE A 318 -0.45 12.69 4.53
C PHE A 318 -0.26 14.19 4.29
N ILE A 319 0.53 14.56 3.27
CA ILE A 319 1.01 15.95 3.11
C ILE A 319 0.76 16.48 1.71
N GLY A 320 0.05 17.60 1.57
CA GLY A 320 -0.02 18.30 0.29
C GLY A 320 -0.76 17.55 -0.82
N ASN A 321 -1.59 16.56 -0.49
CA ASN A 321 -2.36 15.82 -1.50
C ASN A 321 -3.55 16.65 -1.99
N THR A 322 -3.94 16.46 -3.25
CA THR A 322 -5.08 17.13 -3.89
C THR A 322 -6.03 16.09 -4.49
N ALA A 323 -7.33 16.19 -4.21
CA ALA A 323 -8.34 15.24 -4.69
C ALA A 323 -9.77 15.81 -4.51
N LEU A 324 -10.79 15.06 -4.93
CA LEU A 324 -12.19 15.32 -4.51
C LEU A 324 -12.33 15.22 -2.99
N CYS A 325 -11.85 14.11 -2.45
CA CYS A 325 -11.77 13.80 -1.03
C CYS A 325 -10.62 12.85 -0.73
N PHE A 326 -10.32 12.64 0.56
CA PHE A 326 -9.26 11.72 0.97
C PHE A 326 -9.71 10.27 0.81
N VAL A 327 -10.82 9.88 1.45
CA VAL A 327 -11.45 8.57 1.26
C VAL A 327 -12.92 8.77 0.95
N ASP A 328 -13.41 8.07 -0.06
CA ASP A 328 -14.83 7.91 -0.33
C ASP A 328 -15.24 6.47 -0.02
N PHE A 329 -16.10 6.31 0.99
CA PHE A 329 -16.72 5.02 1.29
C PHE A 329 -18.09 4.91 0.65
N HIS A 330 -18.25 3.94 -0.24
CA HIS A 330 -19.54 3.63 -0.84
C HIS A 330 -20.24 2.49 -0.08
N ASN A 331 -21.54 2.64 0.21
CA ASN A 331 -22.39 1.72 1.01
C ASN A 331 -22.12 1.74 2.52
N SER A 332 -22.87 0.91 3.26
CA SER A 332 -22.88 0.86 4.73
C SER A 332 -21.71 0.05 5.31
N GLN A 333 -21.48 0.23 6.63
CA GLN A 333 -20.52 -0.52 7.46
C GLN A 333 -19.05 -0.32 7.09
N SER A 334 -18.56 0.92 7.23
CA SER A 334 -17.14 1.24 7.04
C SER A 334 -16.44 1.53 8.37
N LEU A 335 -15.14 1.22 8.46
CA LEU A 335 -14.27 1.61 9.57
C LEU A 335 -13.15 2.50 9.05
N PHE A 336 -13.09 3.72 9.57
CA PHE A 336 -11.98 4.64 9.37
C PHE A 336 -11.23 4.81 10.69
N ASP A 337 -10.10 4.09 10.86
CA ASP A 337 -9.29 4.12 12.08
C ASP A 337 -7.94 4.77 11.81
N ILE A 338 -7.75 5.97 12.35
CA ILE A 338 -6.56 6.78 12.20
C ILE A 338 -5.88 6.94 13.55
N SER A 339 -4.79 6.19 13.74
CA SER A 339 -3.97 6.28 14.93
C SER A 339 -2.56 6.79 14.62
N ASN A 340 -2.08 7.79 15.38
CA ASN A 340 -0.76 8.40 15.26
C ASN A 340 -0.45 8.97 13.86
N ALA A 341 -1.43 9.60 13.20
CA ALA A 341 -1.24 10.14 11.85
C ALA A 341 -1.19 11.67 11.82
N LYS A 342 -0.55 12.22 10.77
CA LYS A 342 -0.51 13.66 10.51
C LYS A 342 -1.00 13.98 9.10
N PHE A 343 -2.10 14.71 9.01
CA PHE A 343 -2.68 15.29 7.81
C PHE A 343 -2.31 16.76 7.76
N THR A 344 -1.55 17.19 6.75
CA THR A 344 -1.06 18.57 6.67
C THR A 344 -1.16 19.14 5.27
N ARG A 345 -1.79 20.31 5.13
CA ARG A 345 -1.87 21.05 3.87
C ARG A 345 -2.47 20.24 2.71
N ASN A 346 -3.37 19.29 3.00
CA ASN A 346 -4.10 18.60 1.94
C ASN A 346 -5.25 19.49 1.45
N THR A 347 -5.55 19.42 0.15
CA THR A 347 -6.59 20.22 -0.50
C THR A 347 -7.63 19.30 -1.13
N PHE A 348 -8.82 19.26 -0.57
CA PHE A 348 -9.94 18.49 -1.06
C PHE A 348 -11.03 19.43 -1.56
N SER A 349 -11.56 19.18 -2.76
CA SER A 349 -12.60 20.05 -3.33
C SER A 349 -13.96 19.88 -2.67
N SER A 350 -14.18 18.77 -1.94
CA SER A 350 -15.41 18.52 -1.19
C SER A 350 -15.14 18.34 0.31
N HIS A 351 -14.70 17.16 0.72
CA HIS A 351 -14.54 16.77 2.13
C HIS A 351 -13.27 15.93 2.34
N LEU A 352 -12.86 15.67 3.59
CA LEU A 352 -11.79 14.69 3.83
C LEU A 352 -12.36 13.27 3.76
N LEU A 353 -13.41 12.99 4.54
CA LEU A 353 -14.06 11.69 4.62
C LEU A 353 -15.57 11.85 4.51
N THR A 354 -16.19 10.98 3.71
CA THR A 354 -17.62 10.68 3.82
C THR A 354 -17.84 9.23 4.20
N THR A 355 -18.68 9.00 5.21
CA THR A 355 -19.14 7.66 5.59
C THR A 355 -20.67 7.58 5.54
N ASN A 356 -21.17 6.40 5.14
CA ASN A 356 -22.61 6.12 5.16
C ASN A 356 -23.01 5.39 6.45
N THR A 357 -24.23 4.86 6.45
CA THR A 357 -24.89 4.24 7.58
C THR A 357 -24.09 3.14 8.28
N PHE A 358 -24.16 3.13 9.62
CA PHE A 358 -23.56 2.13 10.52
C PHE A 358 -22.03 2.04 10.41
N SER A 359 -21.37 3.17 10.18
CA SER A 359 -19.92 3.26 10.10
C SER A 359 -19.30 3.68 11.43
N SER A 360 -17.99 3.50 11.58
CA SER A 360 -17.21 3.93 12.73
C SER A 360 -16.02 4.77 12.30
N VAL A 361 -15.82 5.90 12.96
CA VAL A 361 -14.68 6.80 12.77
C VAL A 361 -13.92 6.90 14.08
N ARG A 362 -12.67 6.44 14.07
CA ARG A 362 -11.76 6.41 15.22
C ARG A 362 -10.52 7.23 14.92
N LEU A 363 -10.27 8.28 15.68
CA LEU A 363 -9.15 9.21 15.51
C LEU A 363 -8.39 9.29 16.84
N ILE A 364 -7.15 8.81 16.86
CA ILE A 364 -6.35 8.73 18.08
C ILE A 364 -4.97 9.36 17.85
N ASN A 365 -4.55 10.23 18.77
CA ASN A 365 -3.20 10.83 18.77
C ASN A 365 -2.82 11.44 17.41
N SER A 366 -3.78 12.06 16.73
CA SER A 366 -3.64 12.47 15.33
C SER A 366 -3.71 13.98 15.15
N PHE A 367 -3.14 14.47 14.05
CA PHE A 367 -3.02 15.90 13.77
C PHE A 367 -3.57 16.23 12.39
N PHE A 368 -4.56 17.12 12.34
CA PHE A 368 -5.14 17.67 11.12
C PHE A 368 -4.83 19.17 11.08
N VAL A 369 -3.86 19.55 10.26
CA VAL A 369 -3.28 20.91 10.26
C VAL A 369 -3.38 21.56 8.89
N SER A 370 -4.07 22.68 8.80
CA SER A 370 -4.17 23.49 7.58
C SER A 370 -4.68 22.71 6.37
N ASN A 371 -5.62 21.78 6.55
CA ASN A 371 -6.27 21.11 5.44
C ASN A 371 -7.43 21.97 4.90
N PHE A 372 -7.67 21.90 3.60
CA PHE A 372 -8.78 22.58 2.94
C PHE A 372 -9.82 21.54 2.52
N ALA A 373 -11.04 21.64 3.05
CA ALA A 373 -12.17 20.76 2.75
C ALA A 373 -13.49 21.55 2.96
N PRO A 374 -13.98 22.26 1.94
CA PRO A 374 -15.00 23.32 2.10
C PRO A 374 -16.35 22.82 2.66
N ASN A 375 -16.71 21.56 2.38
CA ASN A 375 -17.94 20.94 2.86
C ASN A 375 -17.79 20.32 4.26
N GLY A 376 -16.57 20.16 4.74
CA GLY A 376 -16.25 19.60 6.05
C GLY A 376 -15.15 18.54 6.00
N LEU A 377 -14.47 18.30 7.12
CA LEU A 377 -13.47 17.23 7.21
C LEU A 377 -14.20 15.88 7.26
N PHE A 378 -15.06 15.69 8.25
CA PHE A 378 -15.82 14.45 8.41
C PHE A 378 -17.30 14.74 8.20
N ILE A 379 -17.87 14.17 7.13
CA ILE A 379 -19.30 14.24 6.82
C ILE A 379 -19.88 12.84 6.93
N SER A 380 -20.90 12.63 7.76
CA SER A 380 -21.46 11.29 7.89
C SER A 380 -22.91 11.22 8.36
N ASP A 381 -23.53 10.05 8.16
CA ASP A 381 -24.86 9.72 8.67
C ASP A 381 -24.81 8.37 9.42
N PHE A 382 -25.53 8.24 10.54
CA PHE A 382 -25.54 7.06 11.42
C PHE A 382 -24.14 6.49 11.72
N THR A 383 -23.23 7.33 12.22
CA THR A 383 -21.82 6.97 12.46
C THR A 383 -21.46 7.04 13.94
N SER A 384 -20.64 6.11 14.41
CA SER A 384 -20.05 6.15 15.76
C SER A 384 -18.70 6.84 15.73
N TYR A 385 -18.44 7.75 16.67
CA TYR A 385 -17.19 8.50 16.78
C TYR A 385 -16.39 8.16 18.03
N GLU A 386 -15.10 7.95 17.86
CA GLU A 386 -14.09 7.91 18.92
C GLU A 386 -12.97 8.88 18.54
N ILE A 387 -12.94 10.06 19.17
CA ILE A 387 -11.91 11.06 18.93
C ILE A 387 -11.15 11.26 20.23
N ASP A 388 -9.89 10.82 20.27
CA ASP A 388 -9.04 10.90 21.45
C ASP A 388 -7.71 11.59 21.14
N ASN A 389 -7.33 12.55 21.98
CA ASN A 389 -6.07 13.28 21.91
C ASN A 389 -5.71 13.75 20.48
N THR A 390 -6.71 14.25 19.76
CA THR A 390 -6.59 14.65 18.36
C THR A 390 -6.64 16.16 18.23
N VAL A 391 -5.82 16.71 17.34
CA VAL A 391 -5.65 18.16 17.15
C VAL A 391 -6.11 18.58 15.77
N PHE A 392 -7.05 19.52 15.71
CA PHE A 392 -7.57 20.18 14.52
C PHE A 392 -7.16 21.65 14.53
N LEU A 393 -6.13 21.98 13.74
CA LEU A 393 -5.54 23.31 13.71
C LEU A 393 -5.67 23.97 12.34
N ASN A 394 -6.29 25.14 12.29
CA ASN A 394 -6.38 26.00 11.10
C ASN A 394 -6.94 25.30 9.86
N ASN A 395 -7.87 24.36 10.01
CA ASN A 395 -8.49 23.73 8.86
C ASN A 395 -9.58 24.62 8.27
N PHE A 396 -9.73 24.59 6.95
CA PHE A 396 -10.81 25.24 6.24
C PHE A 396 -11.94 24.25 6.01
N GLY A 397 -13.12 24.60 6.53
CA GLY A 397 -14.26 23.68 6.64
C GLY A 397 -14.57 23.31 8.09
N GLN A 398 -15.76 22.78 8.29
CA GLN A 398 -16.21 22.29 9.58
C GLN A 398 -15.54 20.95 9.91
N VAL A 399 -15.14 20.72 11.15
CA VAL A 399 -14.40 19.49 11.48
C VAL A 399 -15.33 18.29 11.47
N LEU A 400 -16.41 18.34 12.24
CA LEU A 400 -17.38 17.26 12.36
C LEU A 400 -18.76 17.74 11.94
N ASN A 401 -19.30 17.16 10.86
CA ASN A 401 -20.68 17.35 10.42
C ASN A 401 -21.36 15.97 10.37
N CYS A 402 -22.27 15.68 11.28
CA CYS A 402 -22.90 14.37 11.30
C CYS A 402 -24.36 14.35 11.72
N GLN A 403 -25.16 13.61 10.95
CA GLN A 403 -26.52 13.27 11.31
C GLN A 403 -26.58 11.92 12.01
N LYS A 404 -27.40 11.84 13.06
CA LYS A 404 -27.72 10.62 13.80
C LYS A 404 -26.51 9.87 14.35
N CYS A 405 -25.55 10.58 14.95
CA CYS A 405 -24.38 9.95 15.57
C CYS A 405 -24.42 9.84 17.08
N GLY A 406 -23.45 9.08 17.59
CA GLY A 406 -23.06 9.02 18.99
C GLY A 406 -21.57 8.76 19.10
N GLY A 407 -21.05 8.78 20.31
CA GLY A 407 -19.64 8.51 20.56
C GLY A 407 -19.03 9.41 21.61
N PHE A 408 -17.70 9.56 21.55
CA PHE A 408 -16.99 10.43 22.47
C PHE A 408 -15.84 11.20 21.82
N ILE A 409 -15.62 12.39 22.37
CA ILE A 409 -14.51 13.30 22.06
C ILE A 409 -13.80 13.58 23.38
N TYR A 410 -12.55 13.15 23.49
CA TYR A 410 -11.76 13.26 24.69
C TYR A 410 -10.41 13.92 24.41
N ALA A 411 -9.99 14.80 25.33
CA ALA A 411 -8.66 15.43 25.33
C ALA A 411 -8.25 16.06 23.97
N SER A 412 -9.22 16.51 23.17
CA SER A 412 -8.98 16.94 21.80
C SER A 412 -9.01 18.46 21.68
N THR A 413 -8.31 19.00 20.67
CA THR A 413 -8.12 20.45 20.49
C THR A 413 -8.62 20.90 19.13
N PHE A 414 -9.44 21.95 19.11
CA PHE A 414 -10.03 22.56 17.92
C PHE A 414 -9.66 24.05 17.89
N GLU A 415 -8.72 24.44 17.05
CA GLU A 415 -8.12 25.77 17.08
C GLU A 415 -8.05 26.40 15.69
N GLY A 416 -8.52 27.65 15.59
CA GLY A 416 -8.42 28.46 14.37
C GLY A 416 -9.12 27.87 13.14
N ASN A 417 -10.07 26.95 13.30
CA ASN A 417 -10.80 26.37 12.17
C ASN A 417 -11.77 27.42 11.59
N SER A 418 -11.98 27.39 10.27
CA SER A 418 -12.73 28.44 9.58
C SER A 418 -14.25 28.37 9.77
N LYS A 419 -14.77 27.30 10.38
CA LYS A 419 -16.19 27.07 10.68
C LYS A 419 -16.37 26.53 12.11
N PRO A 420 -17.56 26.63 12.72
CA PRO A 420 -17.88 25.94 13.96
C PRO A 420 -17.37 24.49 13.92
N PRO A 421 -16.53 24.05 14.88
CA PRO A 421 -15.90 22.75 14.78
C PRO A 421 -16.86 21.55 14.78
N ILE A 422 -18.00 21.65 15.48
CA ILE A 422 -18.94 20.54 15.67
C ILE A 422 -20.36 21.00 15.31
N ASP A 423 -20.98 20.31 14.37
CA ASP A 423 -22.44 20.33 14.13
C ASP A 423 -22.91 18.88 14.04
N VAL A 424 -23.76 18.50 14.98
CA VAL A 424 -24.16 17.10 15.17
C VAL A 424 -25.64 17.02 15.54
N ASP A 425 -26.37 16.15 14.84
CA ASP A 425 -27.64 15.60 15.32
C ASP A 425 -27.38 14.21 15.92
N THR A 426 -27.84 13.93 17.14
CA THR A 426 -27.77 12.58 17.72
C THR A 426 -29.09 11.84 17.56
N THR A 427 -29.06 10.51 17.53
CA THR A 427 -30.30 9.72 17.67
C THR A 427 -30.78 9.75 19.12
N PRO A 428 -32.06 9.41 19.40
CA PRO A 428 -32.54 9.26 20.78
C PRO A 428 -31.72 8.24 21.60
N GLU A 429 -31.22 7.20 20.95
CA GLU A 429 -30.37 6.15 21.55
C GLU A 429 -28.87 6.51 21.52
N GLY A 430 -28.46 7.41 20.63
CA GLY A 430 -27.09 7.87 20.45
C GLY A 430 -26.78 9.03 21.38
N LYS A 431 -25.67 8.93 22.10
CA LYS A 431 -25.19 9.98 22.99
C LYS A 431 -23.80 10.44 22.58
N LEU A 432 -23.60 11.75 22.52
CA LEU A 432 -22.28 12.35 22.32
C LEU A 432 -21.69 12.82 23.65
N LEU A 433 -20.48 12.34 23.97
CA LEU A 433 -19.75 12.71 25.17
C LEU A 433 -18.54 13.58 24.80
N ILE A 434 -18.45 14.81 25.30
CA ILE A 434 -17.32 15.70 25.05
C ILE A 434 -16.64 16.03 26.38
N PHE A 435 -15.39 15.61 26.55
CA PHE A 435 -14.68 15.74 27.82
C PHE A 435 -13.24 16.25 27.63
N SER A 436 -12.79 17.08 28.58
CA SER A 436 -11.39 17.54 28.67
C SER A 436 -10.85 18.17 27.38
N SER A 437 -11.75 18.72 26.54
CA SER A 437 -11.43 19.20 25.19
C SER A 437 -11.32 20.73 25.15
N GLN A 438 -10.70 21.26 24.09
CA GLN A 438 -10.39 22.69 23.95
C GLN A 438 -10.90 23.22 22.61
N PHE A 439 -11.65 24.32 22.67
CA PHE A 439 -12.25 24.99 21.52
C PHE A 439 -11.78 26.44 21.48
N PHE A 440 -10.82 26.72 20.60
CA PHE A 440 -10.17 28.01 20.40
C PHE A 440 -10.34 28.49 18.96
N SER A 441 -11.59 28.57 18.51
CA SER A 441 -11.95 29.10 17.20
C SER A 441 -12.90 30.29 17.41
N THR A 442 -12.83 31.29 16.54
CA THR A 442 -13.78 32.41 16.56
C THR A 442 -15.07 32.00 15.85
N PRO A 443 -16.26 32.29 16.42
CA PRO A 443 -17.52 32.21 15.69
C PRO A 443 -17.43 33.00 14.40
N ILE A 444 -17.94 32.46 13.28
CA ILE A 444 -17.88 33.15 11.99
C ILE A 444 -18.86 34.32 11.95
N HIS A 445 -20.02 34.15 12.60
CA HIS A 445 -21.11 35.12 12.61
C HIS A 445 -21.60 35.37 14.05
N GLU A 446 -21.98 36.61 14.33
CA GLU A 446 -22.62 36.97 15.60
C GLU A 446 -23.86 36.09 15.82
N GLY A 447 -23.86 35.31 16.91
CA GLY A 447 -24.98 34.43 17.28
C GLY A 447 -24.83 32.95 16.91
N GLU A 448 -23.78 32.55 16.18
CA GLU A 448 -23.51 31.13 15.93
C GLU A 448 -22.69 30.51 17.07
N ALA A 449 -23.16 29.39 17.62
CA ALA A 449 -22.43 28.65 18.64
C ALA A 449 -21.24 27.88 18.05
N MET A 450 -20.13 27.78 18.80
CA MET A 450 -18.98 26.96 18.40
C MET A 450 -19.32 25.46 18.29
N ILE A 451 -20.24 24.99 19.13
CA ILE A 451 -20.72 23.61 19.15
C ILE A 451 -22.22 23.62 18.98
N HIS A 452 -22.70 23.00 17.91
CA HIS A 452 -24.11 22.71 17.70
C HIS A 452 -24.33 21.20 17.90
N ILE A 453 -25.13 20.85 18.90
CA ILE A 453 -25.55 19.47 19.17
C ILE A 453 -27.04 19.46 19.42
N ASN A 454 -27.76 18.71 18.60
CA ASN A 454 -29.19 18.48 18.73
C ASN A 454 -29.42 17.01 19.14
N GLY A 455 -29.94 16.80 20.35
CA GLY A 455 -30.15 15.47 20.93
C GLY A 455 -29.38 15.25 22.25
N THR A 456 -29.19 13.98 22.62
CA THR A 456 -28.63 13.59 23.92
C THR A 456 -27.11 13.76 23.94
N HIS A 457 -26.62 14.60 24.87
CA HIS A 457 -25.18 14.84 25.01
C HIS A 457 -24.76 15.11 26.45
N ILE A 458 -23.47 14.98 26.73
CA ILE A 458 -22.83 15.50 27.95
C ILE A 458 -21.55 16.20 27.53
N ILE A 459 -21.40 17.46 27.94
CA ILE A 459 -20.16 18.22 27.79
C ILE A 459 -19.60 18.48 29.19
N GLY A 460 -18.32 18.15 29.40
CA GLY A 460 -17.68 18.29 30.70
C GLY A 460 -16.21 18.71 30.61
N PHE A 461 -15.73 19.46 31.61
CA PHE A 461 -14.31 19.84 31.74
C PHE A 461 -13.71 20.46 30.46
N THR A 462 -14.54 21.18 29.69
CA THR A 462 -14.18 21.69 28.36
C THR A 462 -13.86 23.18 28.42
N ARG A 463 -12.94 23.64 27.59
CA ARG A 463 -12.52 25.05 27.52
C ARG A 463 -12.94 25.71 26.21
N PHE A 464 -13.40 26.94 26.31
CA PHE A 464 -13.81 27.77 25.17
C PHE A 464 -13.09 29.11 25.18
N SER A 465 -12.69 29.60 24.00
CA SER A 465 -12.14 30.95 23.83
C SER A 465 -13.19 32.06 23.92
N VAL A 466 -14.47 31.71 23.83
CA VAL A 466 -15.60 32.65 23.75
C VAL A 466 -16.49 32.58 25.01
N PRO A 467 -17.41 33.54 25.19
CA PRO A 467 -18.45 33.47 26.23
C PRO A 467 -19.37 32.26 26.04
N GLU A 468 -20.05 31.85 27.11
CA GLU A 468 -20.98 30.70 27.10
C GLU A 468 -22.04 30.78 26.00
N THR A 469 -22.63 31.96 25.79
CA THR A 469 -23.67 32.21 24.79
C THR A 469 -23.22 31.98 23.34
N GLU A 470 -21.92 32.04 23.08
CA GLU A 470 -21.28 31.79 21.78
C GLU A 470 -20.59 30.42 21.73
N ALA A 471 -20.37 29.78 22.88
CA ALA A 471 -19.71 28.49 22.96
C ALA A 471 -20.69 27.35 22.63
N ILE A 472 -21.89 27.39 23.22
CA ILE A 472 -22.86 26.30 23.20
C ILE A 472 -24.28 26.86 23.10
N ALA A 473 -25.18 26.16 22.41
CA ALA A 473 -26.59 26.53 22.30
C ALA A 473 -27.29 26.57 23.69
N LYS A 474 -28.30 27.46 23.85
CA LYS A 474 -28.98 27.79 25.12
C LYS A 474 -29.62 26.62 25.89
N HIS A 475 -29.70 25.43 25.32
CA HIS A 475 -30.33 24.25 25.94
C HIS A 475 -29.33 23.15 26.32
N ASN A 476 -28.05 23.37 26.06
CA ASN A 476 -27.02 22.37 26.25
C ASN A 476 -26.31 22.61 27.59
N LEU A 477 -26.27 21.59 28.45
CA LEU A 477 -25.63 21.67 29.76
C LEU A 477 -24.13 21.37 29.64
N CYS A 478 -23.30 22.22 30.26
CA CYS A 478 -21.85 22.05 30.32
C CYS A 478 -21.38 21.94 31.78
N TYR A 479 -20.80 20.81 32.15
CA TYR A 479 -20.34 20.55 33.52
C TYR A 479 -18.88 20.98 33.69
N LEU A 480 -18.63 21.94 34.59
CA LEU A 480 -17.26 22.40 34.91
C LEU A 480 -16.49 22.91 33.69
N CYS A 481 -17.17 23.65 32.81
CA CYS A 481 -16.58 24.24 31.61
C CYS A 481 -16.01 25.63 31.90
N GLU A 482 -14.91 25.98 31.23
CA GLU A 482 -14.24 27.29 31.37
C GLU A 482 -14.44 28.10 30.08
N TYR A 483 -14.95 29.34 30.20
CA TYR A 483 -15.22 30.25 29.09
C TYR A 483 -14.24 31.42 29.05
N ASN A 484 -14.20 32.17 27.94
CA ASN A 484 -13.32 33.34 27.74
C ASN A 484 -11.82 33.03 27.95
N GLN A 485 -11.39 31.81 27.66
CA GLN A 485 -10.01 31.40 27.85
C GLN A 485 -9.15 31.89 26.68
N ARG A 486 -8.19 32.78 26.95
CA ARG A 486 -7.11 33.09 26.01
C ARG A 486 -6.14 31.91 25.98
N GLN A 487 -5.67 31.50 24.80
CA GLN A 487 -4.71 30.39 24.57
C GLN A 487 -3.68 30.25 25.70
N LYS A 488 -4.03 29.51 26.76
CA LYS A 488 -3.14 29.16 27.85
C LYS A 488 -2.97 27.66 27.68
N GLY A 489 -1.76 27.30 27.28
CA GLY A 489 -1.30 25.99 26.81
C GLY A 489 -2.09 24.74 27.21
N LEU A 490 -2.04 23.75 26.32
CA LEU A 490 -2.51 22.38 26.48
C LEU A 490 -2.41 21.88 27.93
N TYR A 491 -3.42 21.13 28.36
CA TYR A 491 -3.78 20.69 29.72
C TYR A 491 -2.71 19.90 30.52
N HIS A 492 -1.41 20.18 30.39
CA HIS A 492 -0.39 19.39 31.05
C HIS A 492 -0.34 19.57 32.56
N ARG A 493 -0.69 20.75 33.11
CA ARG A 493 -0.51 20.98 34.56
C ARG A 493 -1.71 20.57 35.43
N LYS A 494 -2.94 20.95 35.06
CA LYS A 494 -4.11 20.72 35.92
C LYS A 494 -4.65 19.29 35.86
N THR A 495 -4.60 18.61 34.70
CA THR A 495 -5.06 17.22 34.58
C THR A 495 -4.07 16.25 35.22
N ILE A 496 -2.76 16.51 35.11
CA ILE A 496 -1.77 15.80 35.93
C ILE A 496 -2.10 16.02 37.40
N MET A 497 -2.38 17.25 37.84
CA MET A 497 -2.73 17.49 39.25
C MET A 497 -3.97 16.71 39.70
N ILE A 498 -5.06 16.71 38.92
CA ILE A 498 -6.31 15.99 39.27
C ILE A 498 -6.11 14.46 39.21
N SER A 499 -5.39 13.95 38.21
CA SER A 499 -5.01 12.53 38.12
C SER A 499 -4.10 12.11 39.28
N THR A 500 -3.13 12.96 39.64
CA THR A 500 -2.21 12.73 40.76
C THR A 500 -2.96 12.80 42.09
N ILE A 501 -3.87 13.76 42.27
CA ILE A 501 -4.72 13.86 43.46
C ILE A 501 -5.66 12.65 43.56
N GLY A 502 -6.28 12.23 42.46
CA GLY A 502 -7.15 11.04 42.44
C GLY A 502 -6.41 9.76 42.77
N SER A 503 -5.22 9.55 42.18
CA SER A 503 -4.36 8.41 42.52
C SER A 503 -3.81 8.48 43.94
N PHE A 504 -3.51 9.68 44.47
CA PHE A 504 -3.14 9.87 45.87
C PHE A 504 -4.30 9.52 46.81
N PHE A 505 -5.53 9.88 46.48
CA PHE A 505 -6.72 9.52 47.26
C PHE A 505 -6.95 8.00 47.28
N VAL A 506 -6.80 7.32 46.14
CA VAL A 506 -6.92 5.86 46.07
C VAL A 506 -5.83 5.17 46.88
N ILE A 507 -4.58 5.64 46.79
CA ILE A 507 -3.46 5.13 47.59
C ILE A 507 -3.70 5.38 49.08
N ALA A 508 -4.14 6.59 49.47
CA ALA A 508 -4.45 6.91 50.86
C ALA A 508 -5.59 6.03 51.41
N LEU A 509 -6.63 5.78 50.61
CA LEU A 509 -7.74 4.90 51.00
C LEU A 509 -7.26 3.45 51.18
N LEU A 510 -6.40 2.95 50.30
CA LEU A 510 -5.77 1.63 50.42
C LEU A 510 -4.90 1.53 51.68
N ILE A 511 -4.11 2.56 51.99
CA ILE A 511 -3.30 2.61 53.22
C ILE A 511 -4.20 2.57 54.45
N ILE A 512 -5.26 3.38 54.50
CA ILE A 512 -6.22 3.40 55.61
C ILE A 512 -6.87 2.03 55.80
N LEU A 513 -7.30 1.39 54.72
CA LEU A 513 -7.90 0.05 54.76
C LEU A 513 -6.90 -1.01 55.24
N LEU A 514 -5.64 -0.94 54.82
CA LEU A 514 -4.58 -1.83 55.29
C LEU A 514 -4.31 -1.64 56.79
N PHE A 515 -4.18 -0.40 57.27
CA PHE A 515 -4.01 -0.13 58.71
C PHE A 515 -5.22 -0.59 59.52
N HIS A 516 -6.44 -0.37 59.03
CA HIS A 516 -7.66 -0.82 59.71
C HIS A 516 -7.75 -2.35 59.79
N SER A 517 -7.20 -3.07 58.81
CA SER A 517 -7.12 -4.54 58.82
C SER A 517 -6.07 -5.09 59.79
N CYS A 518 -4.98 -4.36 60.03
CA CYS A 518 -3.94 -4.75 60.99
C CYS A 518 -4.33 -4.54 62.45
N PHE A 519 -5.20 -3.58 62.76
CA PHE A 519 -5.66 -3.30 64.13
C PHE A 519 -6.88 -4.12 64.57
N LYS A 520 -7.41 -4.98 63.71
CA LYS A 520 -8.51 -5.92 64.01
C LYS A 520 -8.06 -7.35 64.34
N LYS A 521 -6.77 -7.55 64.65
CA LYS A 521 -6.23 -8.81 65.18
C LYS A 521 -5.83 -8.67 66.64
#